data_AF-A0A892IG90-F1
#
_entry.id   AF-A0A892IG90-F1
#
_cell.length_a   1.000
_cell.length_b   1.000
_cell.length_c   1.000
_cell.angle_alpha   90.00
_cell.angle_beta   90.00
_cell.angle_gamma   90.00
#
_symmetry.space_group_name_H-M   'P 1'
#
loop_
_entity.id
_entity.type
_entity.pdbx_description
1 polymer ?
#
loop_
_entity_poly.entity_id
_entity_poly.type
_entity_poly.pdbx_seq_one_letter_code
_entity_poly.pdbx_strand_id
1 'polypeptide(L)'
;MRRAVHIAFVALLAYLIGDRAVLHAQGRDASPLACEQRAEQVKDDALGRGFGPAAAGSQREAFMSGCLITGRVAQDVATAAR
;
A
#
# COMPACT_ATOMS: atom_id res chain seq x y z
N MET A 1 28.93 22.77 23.25
CA MET A 1 27.51 23.06 22.93
C MET A 1 27.15 22.81 21.47
N ARG A 2 27.81 23.45 20.47
CA ARG A 2 27.49 23.22 19.04
C ARG A 2 27.56 21.76 18.58
N ARG A 3 28.55 20.99 19.04
CA ARG A 3 28.71 19.57 18.66
C ARG A 3 27.55 18.69 19.11
N ALA A 4 27.03 18.90 20.32
CA ALA A 4 25.90 18.14 20.85
C ALA A 4 24.61 18.41 20.06
N VAL A 5 24.39 19.66 19.65
CA VAL A 5 23.23 20.04 18.83
C VAL A 5 23.28 19.36 17.45
N HIS A 6 24.45 19.33 16.81
CA HIS A 6 24.60 18.65 15.52
C HIS A 6 24.37 17.14 15.64
N ILE A 7 24.86 16.51 16.71
CA ILE A 7 24.63 15.08 16.94
C ILE A 7 23.13 14.80 17.14
N ALA A 8 22.45 15.60 17.95
CA ALA A 8 21.00 15.47 18.15
C ALA A 8 20.22 15.66 16.83
N PHE A 9 20.64 16.62 16.00
CA PHE A 9 20.00 16.88 14.71
C PHE A 9 20.21 15.74 13.71
N VAL A 10 21.42 15.18 13.64
CA VAL A 10 21.72 14.03 12.80
C VAL A 10 20.96 12.79 13.27
N ALA A 11 20.90 12.55 14.58
CA ALA A 11 20.11 11.44 15.15
C ALA A 11 18.62 11.59 14.86
N LEU A 12 18.08 12.82 14.98
CA LEU A 12 16.68 13.11 14.64
C LEU A 12 16.41 12.89 13.16
N LEU A 13 17.29 13.36 12.27
CA LEU A 13 17.17 13.13 10.83
C LEU A 13 17.22 11.63 10.49
N ALA A 14 18.16 10.89 11.08
CA ALA A 14 18.26 9.44 10.88
C ALA A 14 17.00 8.72 11.38
N TYR A 15 16.44 9.13 12.52
CA TYR A 15 15.18 8.59 13.04
C TYR A 15 14.00 8.87 12.10
N LEU A 16 13.84 10.11 11.64
CA LEU A 16 12.76 10.51 10.75
C LEU A 16 12.86 9.84 9.36
N ILE A 17 14.07 9.72 8.82
CA ILE A 17 14.32 9.04 7.55
C ILE A 17 14.09 7.53 7.69
N GLY A 18 14.52 6.93 8.80
CA GLY A 18 14.26 5.52 9.11
C GLY A 18 12.77 5.21 9.23
N ASP A 19 12.01 6.04 9.95
CA ASP A 19 10.57 5.90 10.10
C ASP A 19 9.83 6.01 8.75
N ARG A 20 10.20 7.00 7.92
CA ARG A 20 9.68 7.15 6.54
C ARG A 20 10.08 6.00 5.62
N ALA A 21 11.29 5.47 5.73
CA ALA A 21 11.75 4.34 4.92
C ALA A 21 10.98 3.06 5.29
N VAL A 22 10.66 2.86 6.57
CA VAL A 22 9.82 1.76 7.04
C VAL A 22 8.37 1.94 6.57
N LEU A 23 7.83 3.15 6.54
CA LEU A 23 6.48 3.43 6.03
C LEU A 23 6.37 3.25 4.50
N HIS A 24 7.41 3.62 3.75
CA HIS A 24 7.49 3.35 2.31
C HIS A 24 7.74 1.87 1.99
N ALA A 25 8.52 1.15 2.80
CA ALA A 25 8.70 -0.29 2.68
C ALA A 25 7.42 -1.07 3.03
N GLN A 26 6.58 -0.53 3.92
CA GLN A 26 5.27 -1.11 4.26
C GLN A 26 4.17 -0.80 3.24
N GLY A 27 4.46 -0.08 2.14
CA GLY A 27 3.48 0.18 1.08
C GLY A 27 2.18 0.82 1.60
N ARG A 28 2.29 1.58 2.71
CA ARG A 28 1.13 2.18 3.39
C ARG A 28 0.57 3.39 2.66
N ASP A 29 1.38 4.00 1.80
CA ASP A 29 0.94 4.98 0.82
C ASP A 29 0.68 4.24 -0.49
N ALA A 30 -0.59 3.99 -0.80
CA ALA A 30 -0.96 3.46 -2.09
C ALA A 30 -0.68 4.51 -3.17
N SER A 31 0.52 4.47 -3.75
CA SER A 31 0.78 5.18 -4.99
C SER A 31 -0.19 4.64 -6.06
N PRO A 32 -0.61 5.46 -7.04
CA PRO A 32 -1.47 4.98 -8.12
C PRO A 32 -0.91 3.73 -8.81
N LEU A 33 0.41 3.63 -8.91
CA LEU A 33 1.12 2.48 -9.48
C LEU A 33 1.03 1.23 -8.59
N ALA A 34 1.12 1.39 -7.27
CA ALA A 34 0.95 0.27 -6.34
C ALA A 34 -0.50 -0.26 -6.32
N CYS A 35 -1.50 0.63 -6.46
CA CYS A 35 -2.90 0.23 -6.61
C CYS A 35 -3.13 -0.56 -7.90
N GLU A 36 -2.59 -0.08 -9.03
CA GLU A 36 -2.71 -0.74 -10.34
C GLU A 36 -2.10 -2.14 -10.30
N GLN A 37 -0.88 -2.25 -9.78
CA GLN A 37 -0.17 -3.52 -9.73
C GLN A 37 -0.87 -4.56 -8.85
N ARG A 38 -1.54 -4.14 -7.77
CA ARG A 38 -2.33 -5.03 -6.91
C ARG A 38 -3.71 -5.33 -7.46
N ALA A 39 -4.33 -4.38 -8.17
CA ALA A 39 -5.55 -4.64 -8.89
C ALA A 39 -5.34 -5.73 -9.97
N GLU A 40 -4.18 -5.74 -10.63
CA GLU A 40 -3.84 -6.80 -11.59
C GLU A 40 -3.70 -8.17 -10.91
N GLN A 41 -3.03 -8.22 -9.75
CA GLN A 41 -2.94 -9.45 -8.96
C GLN A 41 -4.32 -9.98 -8.53
N VAL A 42 -5.26 -9.10 -8.18
CA VAL A 42 -6.65 -9.48 -7.87
C VAL A 42 -7.36 -10.06 -9.10
N LYS A 43 -7.13 -9.49 -10.28
CA LYS A 43 -7.65 -10.04 -11.54
C LYS A 43 -7.13 -11.45 -11.79
N ASP A 44 -5.82 -11.63 -11.68
CA ASP A 44 -5.15 -12.89 -11.96
C ASP A 44 -5.54 -13.98 -10.95
N ASP A 45 -5.70 -13.62 -9.67
CA ASP A 45 -6.24 -14.52 -8.65
C ASP A 45 -7.68 -14.93 -8.95
N ALA A 46 -8.53 -13.98 -9.36
CA ALA A 46 -9.90 -14.29 -9.76
C ALA A 46 -9.95 -15.21 -11.00
N LEU A 47 -9.11 -14.97 -12.01
CA LEU A 47 -8.99 -15.87 -13.15
C LEU A 47 -8.51 -17.26 -12.73
N GLY A 48 -7.53 -17.35 -11.84
CA GLY A 48 -7.03 -18.61 -11.28
C GLY A 48 -8.09 -19.38 -10.48
N ARG A 49 -9.05 -18.67 -9.86
CA ARG A 49 -10.22 -19.26 -9.18
C ARG A 49 -11.35 -19.67 -10.13
N GLY A 50 -11.20 -19.45 -11.43
CA GLY A 50 -12.20 -19.81 -12.44
C GLY A 50 -13.27 -18.76 -12.70
N PHE A 51 -13.11 -17.52 -12.22
CA PHE A 51 -13.99 -16.42 -12.62
C PHE A 51 -13.76 -16.08 -14.10
N GLY A 52 -14.85 -15.76 -14.81
CA GLY A 52 -14.75 -15.30 -16.19
C GLY A 52 -14.04 -13.93 -16.31
N PRO A 53 -13.49 -13.58 -17.49
CA PRO A 53 -12.71 -12.35 -17.69
C PRO A 53 -13.45 -11.07 -17.29
N ALA A 54 -14.75 -11.00 -17.55
CA ALA A 54 -15.58 -9.86 -17.15
C ALA A 54 -15.69 -9.72 -15.62
N ALA A 55 -15.93 -10.83 -14.91
CA ALA A 55 -16.03 -10.84 -13.45
C ALA A 55 -14.67 -10.55 -12.78
N ALA A 56 -13.58 -11.11 -13.31
CA ALA A 56 -12.23 -10.79 -12.86
C ALA A 56 -11.89 -9.30 -13.09
N GLY A 57 -12.28 -8.75 -14.25
CA GLY A 57 -12.15 -7.33 -14.56
C GLY A 57 -12.94 -6.44 -13.60
N SER A 58 -14.18 -6.81 -13.25
CA SER A 58 -14.97 -6.06 -12.27
C SER A 58 -14.32 -6.06 -10.88
N GLN A 59 -13.71 -7.17 -10.46
CA GLN A 59 -13.00 -7.23 -9.18
C GLN A 59 -11.73 -6.38 -9.17
N ARG A 60 -10.97 -6.35 -10.28
CA ARG A 60 -9.84 -5.44 -10.47
C ARG A 60 -10.27 -3.98 -10.31
N GLU A 61 -11.32 -3.55 -11.00
CA GLU A 61 -11.78 -2.17 -10.98
C GLU A 61 -12.30 -1.75 -9.59
N ALA A 62 -13.01 -2.67 -8.91
CA ALA A 62 -13.49 -2.47 -7.55
C ALA A 62 -12.33 -2.33 -6.55
N PHE A 63 -11.28 -3.15 -6.69
CA PHE A 63 -10.09 -3.02 -5.86
C PHE A 63 -9.33 -1.72 -6.14
N MET A 64 -9.13 -1.37 -7.42
CA MET A 64 -8.41 -0.16 -7.83
C MET A 64 -9.08 1.11 -7.30
N SER A 65 -10.41 1.23 -7.49
CA SER A 65 -11.18 2.36 -6.98
C SER A 65 -11.12 2.46 -5.45
N GLY A 66 -11.28 1.35 -4.73
CA GLY A 66 -11.15 1.30 -3.27
C GLY A 66 -9.75 1.70 -2.78
N CYS A 67 -8.71 1.23 -3.47
CA CYS A 67 -7.32 1.54 -3.16
C CYS A 67 -7.00 3.03 -3.35
N LEU A 68 -7.45 3.63 -4.45
CA LEU A 68 -7.25 5.06 -4.73
C LEU A 68 -8.01 5.98 -3.75
N ILE A 69 -9.19 5.57 -3.29
CA ILE A 69 -9.98 6.35 -2.31
C ILE A 69 -9.39 6.24 -0.91
N THR A 70 -8.99 5.04 -0.49
CA THR A 70 -8.53 4.79 0.89
C THR A 70 -7.04 5.04 1.07
N GLY A 71 -6.28 5.13 -0.02
CA GLY A 71 -4.82 5.20 0.02
C GLY A 71 -4.18 3.91 0.54
N ARG A 72 -4.91 2.78 0.60
CA ARG A 72 -4.41 1.51 1.15
C ARG A 72 -4.40 0.40 0.09
N VAL A 73 -3.26 -0.28 0.02
CA VAL A 73 -3.02 -1.42 -0.90
C VAL A 73 -3.49 -2.75 -0.30
N ALA A 74 -3.81 -2.78 0.99
CA ALA A 74 -4.43 -3.90 1.67
C ALA A 74 -5.86 -3.52 2.04
N GLN A 75 -6.84 -4.10 1.35
CA GLN A 75 -8.17 -4.21 1.93
C GLN A 75 -8.08 -5.31 2.98
N ASP A 76 -8.05 -4.92 4.25
CA ASP A 76 -8.25 -5.85 5.36
C ASP A 76 -9.69 -6.38 5.27
N VAL A 77 -9.90 -7.43 4.46
CA VAL A 77 -11.20 -8.13 4.36
C VAL A 77 -11.60 -8.77 5.71
N ALA A 78 -10.70 -8.76 6.70
CA ALA A 78 -10.94 -9.25 8.05
C ALA A 78 -12.03 -8.49 8.84
N THR A 79 -12.42 -7.28 8.44
CA THR A 79 -13.47 -6.50 9.13
C THR A 79 -14.87 -6.67 8.55
N ALA A 80 -15.03 -7.38 7.43
CA ALA A 80 -16.35 -7.65 6.83
C ALA A 80 -17.03 -8.93 7.36
N ALA A 81 -16.40 -9.63 8.30
CA ALA A 81 -16.90 -10.89 8.88
C ALA A 81 -17.39 -10.75 10.35
N ARG A 82 -17.73 -9.53 10.80
CA ARG A 82 -18.42 -9.31 12.09
C ARG A 82 -19.82 -8.77 11.87
#